data_AF-A0A6J1W1V4-F1
#
_entry.id   AF-A0A6J1W1V4-F1
#
_cell.length_a   1.000
_cell.length_b   1.000
_cell.length_c   1.000
_cell.angle_alpha   90.00
_cell.angle_beta   90.00
_cell.angle_gamma   90.00
#
_symmetry.space_group_name_H-M   'P 1'
#
loop_
_entity.id
_entity.type
_entity.pdbx_description
1 polymer ?
#
loop_
_entity_poly.entity_id
_entity_poly.type
_entity_poly.pdbx_seq_one_letter_code
_entity_poly.pdbx_strand_id
1 'polypeptide(L)'
;YFYSRFLRATTYYLADRRYDMLPAVLSANLCSLLGNVDRYALSVIWELDKASYEIKRVQYKRTIIRSSYKLFYEAAQALLDEDLTAAAEILELKGMEENTRRQKLDELMWAIRKLTDVARHLRARRSSYGALELEGVEIRVQLDDKKNIDDLIPRQPLEVHETIAECMILANHWVAKKIWEVFPHQALLRQHPPPRQEFFSEVRECAGAKGFSIDTRSNKALADSLDRAVDSSDPLVNQLLRSMVTQAMSNAVYFSTGSCPEEDFFHYGLALDKYTHFTSPIRRYADIIVHRLLLAATSREEDGVGARDGLLGNKELEELCRHINNRNRAAQHVQKQSTGLFQCMFFSDKSPAREEQRSADGVIYSIRTNGVLVFVPR
;
A
#
# COMPACT_ATOMS: atom_id res chain seq x y z
N TYR A 1 10.31 14.96 -22.96
CA TYR A 1 9.68 14.84 -21.62
C TYR A 1 8.89 13.56 -21.39
N PHE A 2 8.10 13.03 -22.34
CA PHE A 2 7.41 11.74 -22.18
C PHE A 2 8.37 10.55 -21.99
N TYR A 3 9.48 10.54 -22.73
CA TYR A 3 10.49 9.48 -22.70
C TYR A 3 11.17 9.31 -21.33
N SER A 4 11.44 10.40 -20.59
CA SER A 4 12.10 10.29 -19.27
C SER A 4 11.20 9.72 -18.18
N ARG A 5 9.88 9.92 -18.26
CA ARG A 5 8.90 9.35 -17.32
C ARG A 5 8.76 7.85 -17.51
N PHE A 6 8.65 7.43 -18.77
CA PHE A 6 8.66 6.02 -19.16
C PHE A 6 9.92 5.33 -18.63
N LEU A 7 11.10 5.94 -18.78
CA LEU A 7 12.37 5.38 -18.31
C LEU A 7 12.42 5.14 -16.78
N ARG A 8 11.88 6.06 -15.96
CA ARG A 8 11.87 5.95 -14.49
C ARG A 8 10.83 4.95 -13.97
N ALA A 9 9.62 4.93 -14.56
CA ALA A 9 8.46 4.10 -14.23
C ALA A 9 7.89 4.21 -12.79
N THR A 10 8.72 4.49 -11.78
CA THR A 10 8.32 4.70 -10.39
C THR A 10 9.25 5.69 -9.68
N THR A 11 8.78 6.32 -8.61
CA THR A 11 9.60 7.08 -7.66
C THR A 11 10.45 6.11 -6.82
N TYR A 12 11.71 6.47 -6.55
CA TYR A 12 12.60 5.71 -5.66
C TYR A 12 12.66 6.39 -4.30
N TYR A 13 12.37 5.64 -3.23
CA TYR A 13 12.44 6.10 -1.85
C TYR A 13 13.71 5.53 -1.22
N LEU A 14 14.64 6.40 -0.84
CA LEU A 14 15.79 6.07 -0.02
C LEU A 14 15.55 6.53 1.41
N ALA A 15 16.39 6.09 2.35
CA ALA A 15 16.30 6.51 3.74
C ALA A 15 16.47 8.03 3.92
N ASP A 16 17.32 8.67 3.12
CA ASP A 16 17.67 10.10 3.23
C ASP A 16 17.00 11.01 2.20
N ARG A 17 16.51 10.45 1.09
CA ARG A 17 15.99 11.24 -0.04
C ARG A 17 15.04 10.47 -0.92
N ARG A 18 14.38 11.20 -1.81
CA ARG A 18 13.42 10.67 -2.77
C ARG A 18 13.77 11.12 -4.18
N TYR A 19 13.78 10.18 -5.13
CA TYR A 19 13.94 10.48 -6.55
C TYR A 19 12.61 10.39 -7.26
N ASP A 20 12.00 11.55 -7.49
CA ASP A 20 10.65 11.64 -8.07
C ASP A 20 10.59 11.13 -9.50
N MET A 21 9.53 10.38 -9.82
CA MET A 21 9.21 9.99 -11.20
C MET A 21 8.90 11.23 -12.08
N LEU A 22 8.22 12.22 -11.50
CA LEU A 22 7.81 13.45 -12.16
C LEU A 22 8.61 14.66 -11.66
N PRO A 23 8.77 15.73 -12.46
CA PRO A 23 9.35 16.98 -11.99
C PRO A 23 8.61 17.56 -10.79
N ALA A 24 9.32 18.26 -9.90
CA ALA A 24 8.79 18.87 -8.68
C ALA A 24 7.58 19.78 -8.92
N VAL A 25 7.55 20.53 -10.03
CA VAL A 25 6.41 21.38 -10.41
C VAL A 25 5.11 20.59 -10.52
N LEU A 26 5.20 19.33 -10.99
CA LEU A 26 4.05 18.43 -11.06
C LEU A 26 3.85 17.67 -9.75
N SER A 27 4.90 17.04 -9.21
CA SER A 27 4.77 16.14 -8.06
C SER A 27 4.48 16.86 -6.74
N ALA A 28 5.05 18.05 -6.54
CA ALA A 28 4.96 18.79 -5.28
C ALA A 28 3.94 19.94 -5.32
N ASN A 29 3.49 20.36 -6.51
CA ASN A 29 2.54 21.48 -6.64
C ASN A 29 1.29 21.13 -7.46
N LEU A 30 1.39 21.08 -8.80
CA LEU A 30 0.20 21.05 -9.67
C LEU A 30 -0.66 19.80 -9.49
N CYS A 31 -0.05 18.63 -9.33
CA CYS A 31 -0.78 17.38 -9.10
C CYS A 31 -0.91 17.04 -7.60
N SER A 32 -0.24 17.78 -6.72
CA SER A 32 -0.34 17.60 -5.28
C SER A 32 -1.66 18.16 -4.77
N LEU A 33 -2.41 17.37 -3.99
CA LEU A 33 -3.68 17.76 -3.39
C LEU A 33 -3.44 18.61 -2.14
N LEU A 34 -2.96 19.84 -2.35
CA LEU A 34 -2.67 20.79 -1.28
C LEU A 34 -3.97 21.26 -0.60
N GLY A 35 -3.88 21.51 0.71
CA GLY A 35 -4.99 22.06 1.50
C GLY A 35 -5.42 23.44 0.99
N ASN A 36 -6.72 23.67 0.94
CA ASN A 36 -7.35 24.94 0.58
C ASN A 36 -7.04 25.48 -0.83
N VAL A 37 -6.61 24.63 -1.77
CA VAL A 37 -6.40 25.00 -3.18
C VAL A 37 -7.21 24.09 -4.11
N ASP A 38 -7.82 24.67 -5.13
CA ASP A 38 -8.56 23.91 -6.14
C ASP A 38 -7.61 23.03 -6.96
N ARG A 39 -8.01 21.78 -7.16
CA ARG A 39 -7.24 20.75 -7.87
C ARG A 39 -8.13 19.89 -8.73
N TYR A 40 -7.66 19.60 -9.94
CA TYR A 40 -8.25 18.55 -10.76
C TYR A 40 -7.97 17.18 -10.15
N ALA A 41 -9.00 16.34 -10.12
CA ALA A 41 -8.92 14.98 -9.66
C ALA A 41 -9.69 14.04 -10.60
N LEU A 42 -9.34 12.75 -10.52
CA LEU A 42 -10.12 11.67 -11.11
C LEU A 42 -10.69 10.86 -9.96
N SER A 43 -11.99 11.00 -9.74
CA SER A 43 -12.69 10.47 -8.57
C SER A 43 -13.42 9.17 -8.89
N VAL A 44 -13.34 8.23 -7.96
CA VAL A 44 -14.21 7.06 -7.88
C VAL A 44 -15.18 7.33 -6.73
N ILE A 45 -16.48 7.36 -7.02
CA ILE A 45 -17.53 7.68 -6.06
C ILE A 45 -18.41 6.45 -5.93
N TRP A 46 -18.57 5.96 -4.71
CA TRP A 46 -19.43 4.82 -4.40
C TRP A 46 -20.68 5.26 -3.68
N GLU A 47 -21.79 4.62 -4.04
CA GLU A 47 -23.01 4.62 -3.25
C GLU A 47 -23.07 3.30 -2.49
N LEU A 48 -23.07 3.39 -1.16
CA LEU A 48 -23.06 2.25 -0.27
C LEU A 48 -24.43 2.07 0.37
N ASP A 49 -24.84 0.82 0.54
CA ASP A 49 -25.95 0.46 1.39
C ASP A 49 -25.72 0.95 2.82
N LYS A 50 -26.73 1.54 3.45
CA LYS A 50 -26.59 2.14 4.78
C LYS A 50 -26.26 1.12 5.88
N ALA A 51 -26.73 -0.12 5.73
CA ALA A 51 -26.60 -1.15 6.77
C ALA A 51 -25.48 -2.15 6.46
N SER A 52 -25.40 -2.62 5.22
CA SER A 52 -24.43 -3.65 4.82
C SER A 52 -23.13 -3.10 4.25
N TYR A 53 -23.08 -1.80 3.93
CA TYR A 53 -22.01 -1.18 3.13
C TYR A 53 -21.73 -1.86 1.79
N GLU A 54 -22.70 -2.61 1.28
CA GLU A 54 -22.64 -3.15 -0.07
C GLU A 54 -22.66 -2.01 -1.09
N ILE A 55 -21.79 -2.11 -2.09
CA ILE A 55 -21.70 -1.11 -3.15
C ILE A 55 -22.88 -1.28 -4.10
N LYS A 56 -23.79 -0.30 -4.11
CA LYS A 56 -24.96 -0.26 -4.98
C LYS A 56 -24.66 0.37 -6.33
N ARG A 57 -23.80 1.39 -6.34
CA ARG A 57 -23.44 2.13 -7.55
C ARG A 57 -22.01 2.65 -7.48
N VAL A 58 -21.36 2.73 -8.64
CA VAL A 58 -20.01 3.29 -8.79
C VAL A 58 -20.01 4.30 -9.92
N GLN A 59 -19.43 5.47 -9.68
CA GLN A 59 -19.27 6.52 -10.66
C GLN A 59 -17.79 6.89 -10.80
N TYR A 60 -17.34 7.08 -12.03
CA TYR A 60 -15.98 7.50 -12.36
C TYR A 60 -16.06 8.87 -13.02
N LYS A 61 -15.50 9.91 -12.40
CA LYS A 61 -15.68 11.29 -12.85
C LYS A 61 -14.40 12.09 -12.77
N ARG A 62 -14.18 12.95 -13.78
CA ARG A 62 -13.25 14.08 -13.67
C ARG A 62 -13.90 15.11 -12.74
N THR A 63 -13.17 15.55 -11.73
CA THR A 63 -13.68 16.42 -10.68
C THR A 63 -12.72 17.57 -10.43
N ILE A 64 -13.23 18.62 -9.80
CA ILE A 64 -12.44 19.67 -9.16
C ILE A 64 -12.71 19.53 -7.66
N ILE A 65 -11.66 19.40 -6.86
CA ILE A 65 -11.75 19.27 -5.41
C ILE A 65 -10.93 20.37 -4.74
N ARG A 66 -11.28 20.67 -3.49
CA ARG A 66 -10.52 21.54 -2.61
C ARG A 66 -10.38 20.84 -1.27
N SER A 67 -9.17 20.34 -0.96
CA SER A 67 -8.95 19.59 0.29
C SER A 67 -9.08 20.52 1.50
N SER A 68 -10.03 20.26 2.40
CA SER A 68 -10.27 21.11 3.56
C SER A 68 -9.15 21.03 4.60
N TYR A 69 -8.49 19.86 4.71
CA TYR A 69 -7.47 19.58 5.71
C TYR A 69 -6.31 18.79 5.10
N LYS A 70 -5.11 18.99 5.63
CA LYS A 70 -3.95 18.12 5.42
C LYS A 70 -3.58 17.44 6.75
N LEU A 71 -4.04 16.21 6.93
CA LEU A 71 -3.82 15.46 8.16
C LEU A 71 -2.57 14.58 8.09
N PHE A 72 -1.88 14.48 9.23
CA PHE A 72 -0.94 13.40 9.52
C PHE A 72 -1.68 12.21 10.12
N TYR A 73 -1.11 11.01 10.02
CA TYR A 73 -1.79 9.78 10.47
C TYR A 73 -2.00 9.81 11.99
N GLU A 74 -1.02 10.30 12.73
CA GLU A 74 -1.04 10.42 14.19
C GLU A 74 -2.18 11.34 14.64
N ALA A 75 -2.34 12.50 14.00
CA ALA A 75 -3.45 13.40 14.27
C ALA A 75 -4.82 12.79 13.90
N ALA A 76 -4.90 12.07 12.78
CA ALA A 76 -6.14 11.41 12.36
C ALA A 76 -6.52 10.25 13.32
N GLN A 77 -5.53 9.51 13.83
CA GLN A 77 -5.70 8.48 14.84
C GLN A 77 -6.19 9.10 16.16
N ALA A 78 -5.54 10.16 16.64
CA ALA A 78 -5.95 10.86 17.85
C ALA A 78 -7.40 11.37 17.79
N LEU A 79 -7.82 11.93 16.64
CA LEU A 79 -9.22 12.33 16.43
C LEU A 79 -10.20 11.14 16.41
N LEU A 80 -9.78 9.99 15.88
CA LEU A 80 -10.55 8.76 15.90
C LEU A 80 -10.73 8.26 17.34
N ASP A 81 -9.69 8.37 18.16
CA ASP A 81 -9.64 7.98 19.58
C ASP A 81 -10.28 9.03 20.53
N GLU A 82 -10.93 10.04 19.96
CA GLU A 82 -11.59 11.16 20.67
C GLU A 82 -10.63 12.07 21.47
N ASP A 83 -9.32 12.04 21.18
CA ASP A 83 -8.36 12.97 21.75
C ASP A 83 -8.39 14.32 21.01
N LEU A 84 -9.13 15.27 21.60
CA LEU A 84 -9.32 16.60 21.05
C LEU A 84 -8.05 17.48 21.11
N THR A 85 -7.01 17.07 21.84
CA THR A 85 -5.76 17.85 21.90
C THR A 85 -5.06 17.90 20.54
N ALA A 86 -5.22 16.86 19.73
CA ALA A 86 -4.70 16.80 18.36
C ALA A 86 -5.32 17.86 17.42
N ALA A 87 -6.50 18.40 17.76
CA ALA A 87 -7.09 19.49 16.99
C ALA A 87 -6.20 20.76 16.98
N ALA A 88 -5.33 20.93 17.99
CA ALA A 88 -4.36 22.02 18.04
C ALA A 88 -3.25 21.88 16.99
N GLU A 89 -2.99 20.68 16.49
CA GLU A 89 -1.96 20.42 15.47
C GLU A 89 -2.45 20.70 14.04
N ILE A 90 -3.78 20.74 13.84
CA ILE A 90 -4.40 20.95 12.54
C ILE A 90 -4.32 22.43 12.17
N LEU A 91 -3.42 22.75 11.23
CA LEU A 91 -3.14 24.12 10.80
C LEU A 91 -4.40 24.83 10.27
N GLU A 92 -5.25 24.12 9.54
CA GLU A 92 -6.46 24.67 8.94
C GLU A 92 -7.56 24.98 9.96
N LEU A 93 -7.44 24.56 11.22
CA LEU A 93 -8.35 24.94 12.31
C LEU A 93 -7.83 26.12 13.15
N LYS A 94 -6.57 26.53 12.98
CA LYS A 94 -5.96 27.62 13.77
C LYS A 94 -6.55 28.97 13.37
N GLY A 95 -6.79 29.83 14.37
CA GLY A 95 -7.27 31.20 14.17
C GLY A 95 -8.76 31.30 13.77
N MET A 96 -9.51 30.20 13.78
CA MET A 96 -10.96 30.21 13.59
C MET A 96 -11.69 30.63 14.88
N GLU A 97 -12.85 31.28 14.72
CA GLU A 97 -13.77 31.51 15.83
C GLU A 97 -14.18 30.19 16.48
N GLU A 98 -14.27 30.14 17.81
CA GLU A 98 -14.45 28.92 18.60
C GLU A 98 -15.67 28.10 18.17
N ASN A 99 -16.81 28.74 17.88
CA ASN A 99 -18.02 28.04 17.43
C ASN A 99 -17.83 27.37 16.06
N THR A 100 -17.25 28.10 15.11
CA THR A 100 -16.95 27.60 13.76
C THR A 100 -15.93 26.47 13.81
N ARG A 101 -14.88 26.63 14.65
CA ARG A 101 -13.84 25.63 14.86
C ARG A 101 -14.45 24.32 15.37
N ARG A 102 -15.36 24.40 16.35
CA ARG A 102 -16.04 23.23 16.92
C ARG A 102 -16.88 22.50 15.89
N GLN A 103 -17.73 23.22 15.16
CA GLN A 103 -18.57 22.62 14.11
C GLN A 103 -17.74 21.89 13.05
N LYS A 104 -16.65 22.50 12.59
CA LYS A 104 -15.73 21.90 11.62
C LYS A 104 -14.99 20.68 12.16
N LEU A 105 -14.61 20.72 13.43
CA LEU A 105 -13.98 19.60 14.10
C LEU A 105 -14.95 18.43 14.24
N ASP A 106 -16.20 18.69 14.63
CA ASP A 106 -17.26 17.68 14.75
C ASP A 106 -17.52 17.00 13.39
N GLU A 107 -17.60 17.78 12.30
CA GLU A 107 -17.74 17.26 10.94
C GLU A 107 -16.54 16.37 10.54
N LEU A 108 -15.32 16.83 10.83
CA LEU A 108 -14.11 16.08 10.52
C LEU A 108 -14.03 14.76 11.30
N MET A 109 -14.32 14.79 12.60
CA MET A 109 -14.33 13.61 13.45
C MET A 109 -15.40 12.61 12.99
N TRP A 110 -16.59 13.10 12.65
CA TRP A 110 -17.63 12.26 12.06
C TRP A 110 -17.16 11.59 10.76
N ALA A 111 -16.53 12.35 9.86
CA ALA A 111 -16.04 11.84 8.58
C ALA A 111 -14.95 10.76 8.77
N ILE A 112 -13.99 10.97 9.67
CA ILE A 112 -12.94 10.00 9.99
C ILE A 112 -13.56 8.72 10.55
N ARG A 113 -14.45 8.84 11.56
CA ARG A 113 -15.13 7.67 12.15
C ARG A 113 -15.94 6.89 11.13
N LYS A 114 -16.69 7.60 10.28
CA LYS A 114 -17.52 6.96 9.28
C LYS A 114 -16.68 6.24 8.23
N LEU A 115 -15.57 6.85 7.79
CA LEU A 115 -14.65 6.23 6.85
C LEU A 115 -13.98 4.98 7.45
N THR A 116 -13.54 5.05 8.70
CA THR A 116 -12.96 3.90 9.42
C THR A 116 -13.99 2.78 9.59
N ASP A 117 -15.24 3.10 9.95
CA ASP A 117 -16.30 2.11 10.08
C ASP A 117 -16.55 1.37 8.74
N VAL A 118 -16.64 2.11 7.64
CA VAL A 118 -16.75 1.52 6.30
C VAL A 118 -15.53 0.65 5.98
N ALA A 119 -14.32 1.12 6.26
CA ALA A 119 -13.08 0.37 5.99
C ALA A 119 -12.99 -0.94 6.79
N ARG A 120 -13.38 -0.93 8.08
CA ARG A 120 -13.45 -2.14 8.93
C ARG A 120 -14.33 -3.22 8.28
N HIS A 121 -15.51 -2.83 7.80
CA HIS A 121 -16.44 -3.77 7.16
C HIS A 121 -15.89 -4.31 5.83
N LEU A 122 -15.29 -3.43 5.01
CA LEU A 122 -14.65 -3.84 3.76
C LEU A 122 -13.49 -4.81 3.99
N ARG A 123 -12.64 -4.53 4.99
CA ARG A 123 -11.54 -5.42 5.41
C ARG A 123 -12.08 -6.75 5.88
N ALA A 124 -13.06 -6.76 6.80
CA ALA A 124 -13.63 -7.99 7.32
C ALA A 124 -14.19 -8.89 6.20
N ARG A 125 -14.86 -8.29 5.21
CA ARG A 125 -15.33 -9.00 4.01
C ARG A 125 -14.16 -9.52 3.16
N ARG A 126 -13.09 -8.73 2.99
CA ARG A 126 -11.90 -9.15 2.23
C ARG A 126 -11.15 -10.29 2.92
N SER A 127 -11.01 -10.23 4.24
CA SER A 127 -10.40 -11.28 5.08
C SER A 127 -11.24 -12.56 5.11
N SER A 128 -12.57 -12.48 5.00
CA SER A 128 -13.42 -13.67 4.87
C SER A 128 -13.20 -14.41 3.53
N TYR A 129 -12.80 -13.69 2.48
CA TYR A 129 -12.36 -14.28 1.19
C TYR A 129 -10.90 -14.72 1.16
N GLY A 130 -10.16 -14.58 2.28
CA GLY A 130 -8.78 -15.08 2.40
C GLY A 130 -7.71 -14.08 2.02
N ALA A 131 -7.96 -12.79 2.20
CA ALA A 131 -6.88 -11.83 2.16
C ALA A 131 -5.83 -12.12 3.23
N LEU A 132 -4.57 -11.92 2.88
CA LEU A 132 -3.45 -12.16 3.76
C LEU A 132 -3.00 -10.86 4.43
N GLU A 133 -2.86 -10.91 5.74
CA GLU A 133 -2.31 -9.82 6.55
C GLU A 133 -0.82 -10.11 6.80
N LEU A 134 0.00 -9.77 5.81
CA LEU A 134 1.45 -9.98 5.84
C LEU A 134 2.11 -8.63 6.10
N GLU A 135 2.03 -8.16 7.34
CA GLU A 135 2.73 -6.95 7.74
C GLU A 135 4.13 -7.30 8.25
N GLY A 136 5.12 -6.56 7.73
CA GLY A 136 6.47 -6.54 8.27
C GLY A 136 6.67 -5.25 9.06
N VAL A 137 7.52 -5.31 10.10
CA VAL A 137 7.95 -4.12 10.83
C VAL A 137 8.76 -3.24 9.88
N GLU A 138 8.19 -2.11 9.44
CA GLU A 138 8.91 -1.10 8.66
C GLU A 138 9.69 -0.19 9.62
N ILE A 139 11.01 -0.09 9.43
CA ILE A 139 11.86 0.82 10.22
C ILE A 139 12.04 2.12 9.44
N ARG A 140 11.78 3.25 10.12
CA ARG A 140 12.04 4.59 9.60
C ARG A 140 13.33 5.13 10.18
N VAL A 141 14.22 5.58 9.30
CA VAL A 141 15.44 6.28 9.68
C VAL A 141 15.10 7.74 10.00
N GLN A 142 15.37 8.17 11.22
CA GLN A 142 15.29 9.57 11.63
C GLN A 142 16.63 10.24 11.41
N LEU A 143 16.62 11.39 10.74
CA LEU A 143 17.80 12.20 10.48
C LEU A 143 17.69 13.54 11.20
N ASP A 144 18.80 14.02 11.75
CA ASP A 144 18.90 15.36 12.34
C ASP A 144 18.97 16.46 11.24
N ASP A 145 18.99 17.73 11.65
CA ASP A 145 19.08 18.88 10.73
C ASP A 145 20.37 18.88 9.88
N LYS A 146 21.41 18.19 10.34
CA LYS A 146 22.70 18.02 9.64
C LYS A 146 22.72 16.77 8.77
N LYS A 147 21.60 16.03 8.68
CA LYS A 147 21.44 14.75 7.98
C LYS A 147 22.27 13.59 8.56
N ASN A 148 22.67 13.69 9.83
CA ASN A 148 23.19 12.54 10.55
C ASN A 148 22.03 11.67 11.03
N ILE A 149 22.31 10.38 11.24
CA ILE A 149 21.32 9.46 11.77
C ILE A 149 21.12 9.78 13.24
N ASP A 150 19.90 10.14 13.61
CA ASP A 150 19.49 10.43 14.98
C ASP A 150 19.00 9.15 15.66
N ASP A 151 18.02 8.47 15.04
CA ASP A 151 17.40 7.25 15.57
C ASP A 151 16.83 6.32 14.47
N LEU A 152 16.53 5.08 14.84
CA LEU A 152 15.78 4.09 14.05
C LEU A 152 14.45 3.80 14.74
N ILE A 153 13.35 4.31 14.18
CA ILE A 153 12.04 4.20 14.80
C ILE A 153 11.20 3.17 14.03
N PRO A 154 10.76 2.08 14.68
CA PRO A 154 9.76 1.19 14.13
C PRO A 154 8.47 1.96 13.86
N ARG A 155 7.94 1.84 12.65
CA ARG A 155 6.67 2.47 12.29
C ARG A 155 5.54 1.79 13.06
N GLN A 156 4.82 2.56 13.86
CA GLN A 156 3.67 2.03 14.57
C GLN A 156 2.51 1.78 13.60
N PRO A 157 1.89 0.59 13.63
CA PRO A 157 0.64 0.35 12.93
C PRO A 157 -0.45 1.18 13.60
N LEU A 158 -1.15 1.99 12.81
CA LEU A 158 -2.29 2.80 13.26
C LEU A 158 -3.49 2.37 12.44
N GLU A 159 -4.67 2.34 13.04
CA GLU A 159 -5.89 1.93 12.35
C GLU A 159 -6.20 2.82 11.14
N VAL A 160 -5.94 4.12 11.23
CA VAL A 160 -6.09 5.02 10.08
C VAL A 160 -5.18 4.68 8.88
N HIS A 161 -4.03 4.03 9.09
CA HIS A 161 -3.25 3.51 7.96
C HIS A 161 -4.03 2.44 7.20
N GLU A 162 -4.68 1.54 7.94
CA GLU A 162 -5.48 0.44 7.41
C GLU A 162 -6.75 0.99 6.74
N THR A 163 -7.40 1.99 7.33
CA THR A 163 -8.56 2.69 6.73
C THR A 163 -8.24 3.23 5.34
N ILE A 164 -7.11 3.94 5.19
CA ILE A 164 -6.69 4.48 3.90
C ILE A 164 -6.29 3.36 2.94
N ALA A 165 -5.63 2.30 3.43
CA ALA A 165 -5.26 1.15 2.61
C ALA A 165 -6.50 0.47 2.01
N GLU A 166 -7.54 0.21 2.79
CA GLU A 166 -8.79 -0.39 2.31
C GLU A 166 -9.50 0.49 1.26
N CYS A 167 -9.58 1.80 1.51
CA CYS A 167 -10.16 2.73 0.54
C CYS A 167 -9.39 2.71 -0.79
N MET A 168 -8.06 2.67 -0.73
CA MET A 168 -7.22 2.57 -1.93
C MET A 168 -7.35 1.23 -2.64
N ILE A 169 -7.42 0.13 -1.89
CA ILE A 169 -7.64 -1.22 -2.44
C ILE A 169 -8.97 -1.26 -3.19
N LEU A 170 -10.03 -0.70 -2.59
CA LEU A 170 -11.35 -0.62 -3.20
C LEU A 170 -11.36 0.22 -4.48
N ALA A 171 -10.74 1.41 -4.47
CA ALA A 171 -10.56 2.25 -5.66
C ALA A 171 -9.88 1.48 -6.79
N ASN A 172 -8.75 0.84 -6.49
CA ASN A 172 -7.97 0.08 -7.43
C ASN A 172 -8.76 -1.11 -8.02
N HIS A 173 -9.50 -1.83 -7.18
CA HIS A 173 -10.34 -2.95 -7.61
C HIS A 173 -11.46 -2.53 -8.57
N TRP A 174 -12.21 -1.49 -8.22
CA TRP A 174 -13.31 -1.02 -9.07
C TRP A 174 -12.83 -0.40 -10.38
N VAL A 175 -11.69 0.28 -10.36
CA VAL A 175 -11.08 0.77 -11.61
C VAL A 175 -10.60 -0.40 -12.46
N ALA A 176 -9.99 -1.43 -11.87
CA ALA A 176 -9.57 -2.64 -12.58
C ALA A 176 -10.74 -3.31 -13.32
N LYS A 177 -11.87 -3.50 -12.62
CA LYS A 177 -13.10 -4.04 -13.20
C LYS A 177 -13.57 -3.21 -14.39
N LYS A 178 -13.64 -1.88 -14.22
CA LYS A 178 -14.13 -0.96 -15.24
C LYS A 178 -13.28 -0.97 -16.51
N ILE A 179 -11.96 -0.86 -16.37
CA ILE A 179 -11.07 -0.81 -17.54
C ILE A 179 -11.06 -2.14 -18.28
N TRP A 180 -11.15 -3.26 -17.56
CA TRP A 180 -11.18 -4.58 -18.19
C TRP A 180 -12.50 -4.84 -18.90
N GLU A 181 -13.64 -4.45 -18.32
CA GLU A 181 -14.97 -4.57 -18.94
C GLU A 181 -15.01 -3.89 -20.32
N VAL A 182 -14.45 -2.67 -20.42
CA VAL A 182 -14.45 -1.91 -21.67
C VAL A 182 -13.32 -2.34 -22.63
N PHE A 183 -12.21 -2.84 -22.08
CA PHE A 183 -10.99 -3.18 -22.81
C PHE A 183 -10.41 -4.56 -22.42
N PRO A 184 -11.13 -5.66 -22.69
CA PRO A 184 -10.81 -6.98 -22.13
C PRO A 184 -9.44 -7.52 -22.54
N HIS A 185 -8.89 -7.11 -23.69
CA HIS A 185 -7.60 -7.57 -24.20
C HIS A 185 -6.48 -6.51 -24.18
N GLN A 186 -6.72 -5.36 -23.54
CA GLN A 186 -5.77 -4.25 -23.53
C GLN A 186 -5.85 -3.40 -22.24
N ALA A 187 -6.24 -4.02 -21.12
CA ALA A 187 -6.23 -3.37 -19.81
C ALA A 187 -4.93 -3.68 -19.06
N LEU A 188 -4.38 -2.66 -18.37
CA LEU A 188 -3.23 -2.83 -17.47
C LEU A 188 -3.74 -3.24 -16.10
N LEU A 189 -3.53 -4.49 -15.73
CA LEU A 189 -3.88 -5.04 -14.42
C LEU A 189 -2.63 -5.47 -13.65
N ARG A 190 -2.82 -5.87 -12.40
CA ARG A 190 -1.77 -6.37 -11.50
C ARG A 190 -2.26 -7.61 -10.78
N GLN A 191 -1.62 -8.74 -11.05
CA GLN A 191 -1.93 -10.04 -10.43
C GLN A 191 -0.90 -10.37 -9.35
N HIS A 192 -1.30 -11.23 -8.42
CA HIS A 192 -0.41 -11.84 -7.46
C HIS A 192 -0.62 -13.35 -7.58
N PRO A 193 0.29 -14.06 -8.27
CA PRO A 193 0.12 -15.49 -8.49
C PRO A 193 0.23 -16.25 -7.16
N PRO A 194 -0.34 -17.46 -7.08
CA PRO A 194 -0.19 -18.32 -5.90
C PRO A 194 1.29 -18.56 -5.53
N PRO A 195 1.58 -18.84 -4.26
CA PRO A 195 2.93 -19.15 -3.83
C PRO A 195 3.44 -20.47 -4.41
N ARG A 196 4.75 -20.53 -4.66
CA ARG A 196 5.41 -21.79 -4.99
C ARG A 196 5.62 -22.60 -3.71
N GLN A 197 5.12 -23.83 -3.71
CA GLN A 197 5.12 -24.69 -2.53
C GLN A 197 6.53 -25.04 -2.03
N GLU A 198 7.53 -25.02 -2.91
CA GLU A 198 8.94 -25.24 -2.58
C GLU A 198 9.49 -24.22 -1.55
N PHE A 199 9.06 -22.96 -1.62
CA PHE A 199 9.50 -21.90 -0.72
C PHE A 199 8.81 -21.93 0.66
N PHE A 200 7.80 -22.79 0.83
CA PHE A 200 7.04 -22.92 2.09
C PHE A 200 7.53 -24.08 2.96
N SER A 201 8.54 -24.84 2.52
CA SER A 201 9.17 -25.90 3.32
C SER A 201 9.70 -25.35 4.66
N GLU A 202 10.57 -24.35 4.61
CA GLU A 202 11.18 -23.73 5.81
C GLU A 202 10.12 -23.12 6.75
N VAL A 203 9.08 -22.49 6.19
CA VAL A 203 7.97 -21.92 6.99
C VAL A 203 7.23 -23.01 7.77
N ARG A 204 6.91 -24.13 7.11
CA ARG A 204 6.18 -25.25 7.73
C ARG A 204 7.02 -25.95 8.78
N GLU A 205 8.31 -26.14 8.54
CA GLU A 205 9.24 -26.71 9.52
C GLU A 205 9.37 -25.82 10.76
N CYS A 206 9.56 -24.51 10.56
CA CYS A 206 9.66 -23.56 11.66
C CYS A 206 8.37 -23.48 12.48
N ALA A 207 7.20 -23.47 11.82
CA ALA A 207 5.91 -23.50 12.51
C ALA A 207 5.71 -24.82 13.27
N GLY A 208 6.07 -25.95 12.66
CA GLY A 208 5.95 -27.27 13.26
C GLY A 208 6.80 -27.44 14.53
N ALA A 209 7.97 -26.82 14.60
CA ALA A 209 8.81 -26.81 15.79
C ALA A 209 8.12 -26.18 17.02
N LYS A 210 7.16 -25.27 16.81
CA LYS A 210 6.31 -24.66 17.84
C LYS A 210 4.91 -25.29 17.93
N GLY A 211 4.68 -26.41 17.24
CA GLY A 211 3.40 -27.13 17.25
C GLY A 211 2.33 -26.51 16.36
N PHE A 212 2.67 -25.56 15.49
CA PHE A 212 1.74 -24.95 14.55
C PHE A 212 1.78 -25.63 13.18
N SER A 213 0.65 -25.60 12.46
CA SER A 213 0.54 -26.12 11.10
C SER A 213 0.11 -25.01 10.16
N ILE A 214 0.93 -24.74 9.13
CA ILE A 214 0.66 -23.74 8.09
C ILE A 214 0.09 -24.43 6.85
N ASP A 215 -1.09 -23.98 6.42
CA ASP A 215 -1.84 -24.58 5.31
C ASP A 215 -1.78 -23.69 4.07
N THR A 216 -1.12 -24.16 3.02
CA THR A 216 -0.87 -23.40 1.79
C THR A 216 -1.79 -23.81 0.63
N ARG A 217 -2.87 -24.57 0.89
CA ARG A 217 -3.81 -25.05 -0.14
C ARG A 217 -4.60 -23.93 -0.80
N SER A 218 -4.91 -22.87 -0.06
CA SER A 218 -5.56 -21.67 -0.57
C SER A 218 -5.11 -20.44 0.22
N ASN A 219 -5.40 -19.25 -0.31
CA ASN A 219 -5.16 -17.98 0.39
C ASN A 219 -5.91 -17.92 1.72
N LYS A 220 -7.16 -18.39 1.77
CA LYS A 220 -7.96 -18.45 3.01
C LYS A 220 -7.39 -19.43 4.02
N ALA A 221 -7.02 -20.64 3.58
CA ALA A 221 -6.42 -21.63 4.47
C ALA A 221 -5.09 -21.12 5.06
N LEU A 222 -4.30 -20.40 4.26
CA LEU A 222 -3.05 -19.79 4.69
C LEU A 222 -3.30 -18.69 5.73
N ALA A 223 -4.22 -17.76 5.44
CA ALA A 223 -4.63 -16.70 6.38
C ALA A 223 -5.06 -17.31 7.72
N ASP A 224 -6.00 -18.25 7.68
CA ASP A 224 -6.56 -18.89 8.88
C ASP A 224 -5.51 -19.67 9.68
N SER A 225 -4.58 -20.32 8.99
CA SER A 225 -3.49 -21.04 9.66
C SER A 225 -2.49 -20.10 10.34
N LEU A 226 -2.20 -18.95 9.73
CA LEU A 226 -1.34 -17.91 10.31
C LEU A 226 -2.02 -17.20 11.48
N ASP A 227 -3.32 -16.91 11.37
CA ASP A 227 -4.08 -16.26 12.45
C ASP A 227 -4.19 -17.17 13.69
N ARG A 228 -4.19 -18.49 13.51
CA ARG A 228 -4.14 -19.47 14.61
C ARG A 228 -2.73 -19.72 15.16
N ALA A 229 -1.68 -19.35 14.44
CA ALA A 229 -0.29 -19.60 14.83
C ALA A 229 0.22 -18.57 15.86
N VAL A 230 -0.52 -18.41 16.97
CA VAL A 230 -0.22 -17.46 18.04
C VAL A 230 0.30 -18.22 19.25
N ASP A 231 1.57 -18.01 19.59
CA ASP A 231 2.19 -18.53 20.81
C ASP A 231 1.91 -17.56 21.96
N SER A 232 1.13 -18.00 22.95
CA SER A 232 0.78 -17.17 24.11
C SER A 232 1.99 -16.83 24.99
N SER A 233 3.08 -17.61 24.88
CA SER A 233 4.33 -17.36 25.61
C SER A 233 5.28 -16.41 24.88
N ASP A 234 5.16 -16.31 23.55
CA ASP A 234 6.05 -15.50 22.72
C ASP A 234 5.31 -14.91 21.49
N PRO A 235 4.84 -13.66 21.59
CA PRO A 235 4.16 -12.98 20.49
C PRO A 235 5.00 -12.81 19.22
N LEU A 236 6.34 -12.90 19.31
CA LEU A 236 7.24 -12.74 18.17
C LEU A 236 7.17 -13.92 17.19
N VAL A 237 6.73 -15.09 17.64
CA VAL A 237 6.60 -16.28 16.79
C VAL A 237 5.66 -16.00 15.61
N ASN A 238 4.50 -15.38 15.86
CA ASN A 238 3.56 -15.08 14.78
C ASN A 238 4.13 -14.05 13.79
N GLN A 239 4.81 -13.03 14.31
CA GLN A 239 5.46 -12.01 13.49
C GLN A 239 6.56 -12.60 12.61
N LEU A 240 7.39 -13.48 13.18
CA LEU A 240 8.40 -14.24 12.44
C LEU A 240 7.76 -15.06 11.33
N LEU A 241 6.71 -15.85 11.63
CA LEU A 241 6.04 -16.67 10.63
C LEU A 241 5.45 -15.82 9.50
N ARG A 242 4.79 -14.70 9.81
CA ARG A 242 4.29 -13.75 8.79
C ARG A 242 5.41 -13.16 7.94
N SER A 243 6.56 -12.82 8.56
CA SER A 243 7.75 -12.36 7.85
C SER A 243 8.32 -13.42 6.90
N MET A 244 8.44 -14.67 7.36
CA MET A 244 8.89 -15.79 6.53
C MET A 244 7.92 -16.07 5.38
N VAL A 245 6.61 -16.04 5.63
CA VAL A 245 5.58 -16.16 4.58
C VAL A 245 5.71 -15.05 3.56
N THR A 246 5.94 -13.80 3.99
CA THR A 246 6.15 -12.66 3.09
C THR A 246 7.34 -12.89 2.16
N GLN A 247 8.42 -13.49 2.67
CA GLN A 247 9.61 -13.82 1.88
C GLN A 247 9.39 -14.99 0.92
N ALA A 248 8.57 -15.96 1.31
CA ALA A 248 8.24 -17.13 0.49
C ALA A 248 7.18 -16.86 -0.60
N MET A 249 6.41 -15.77 -0.46
CA MET A 249 5.38 -15.37 -1.42
C MET A 249 5.97 -15.00 -2.79
N SER A 250 5.19 -15.28 -3.83
CA SER A 250 5.47 -14.80 -5.17
C SER A 250 5.35 -13.26 -5.24
N ASN A 251 6.12 -12.63 -6.11
CA ASN A 251 5.97 -11.19 -6.34
C ASN A 251 4.71 -10.90 -7.17
N ALA A 252 3.95 -9.87 -6.78
CA ALA A 252 2.86 -9.35 -7.60
C ALA A 252 3.39 -8.57 -8.81
N VAL A 253 2.81 -8.79 -9.99
CA VAL A 253 3.30 -8.30 -11.28
C VAL A 253 2.20 -7.59 -12.06
N TYR A 254 2.56 -6.51 -12.77
CA TYR A 254 1.71 -5.90 -13.78
C TYR A 254 1.67 -6.77 -15.04
N PHE A 255 0.54 -6.79 -15.71
CA PHE A 255 0.33 -7.54 -16.95
C PHE A 255 -0.71 -6.86 -17.84
N SER A 256 -0.69 -7.20 -19.13
CA SER A 256 -1.74 -6.84 -20.07
C SER A 256 -2.80 -7.94 -20.08
N THR A 257 -4.08 -7.60 -20.01
CA THR A 257 -5.15 -8.62 -20.00
C THR A 257 -5.25 -9.42 -21.29
N GLY A 258 -4.64 -8.97 -22.39
CA GLY A 258 -4.52 -9.77 -23.60
C GLY A 258 -3.30 -10.71 -23.64
N SER A 259 -2.45 -10.73 -22.60
CA SER A 259 -1.24 -11.57 -22.55
C SER A 259 -1.37 -12.84 -21.69
N CYS A 260 -2.46 -12.98 -20.93
CA CYS A 260 -2.75 -14.17 -20.10
C CYS A 260 -4.26 -14.44 -20.02
N PRO A 261 -4.68 -15.67 -19.70
CA PRO A 261 -6.09 -16.00 -19.52
C PRO A 261 -6.68 -15.35 -18.26
N GLU A 262 -8.00 -15.18 -18.23
CA GLU A 262 -8.70 -14.49 -17.12
C GLU A 262 -8.53 -15.16 -15.76
N GLU A 263 -8.36 -16.48 -15.74
CA GLU A 263 -8.10 -17.27 -14.52
C GLU A 263 -6.83 -16.83 -13.76
N ASP A 264 -5.87 -16.22 -14.46
CA ASP A 264 -4.62 -15.74 -13.87
C ASP A 264 -4.73 -14.31 -13.30
N PHE A 265 -5.86 -13.63 -13.47
CA PHE A 265 -5.99 -12.21 -13.07
C PHE A 265 -6.07 -12.03 -11.55
N PHE A 266 -6.35 -13.12 -10.83
CA PHE A 266 -6.55 -13.13 -9.40
C PHE A 266 -5.35 -12.57 -8.63
N HIS A 267 -5.64 -11.78 -7.60
CA HIS A 267 -4.63 -11.24 -6.71
C HIS A 267 -4.62 -11.99 -5.38
N TYR A 268 -3.80 -13.05 -5.29
CA TYR A 268 -3.74 -13.99 -4.16
C TYR A 268 -3.73 -13.31 -2.78
N GLY A 269 -2.79 -12.40 -2.52
CA GLY A 269 -2.67 -11.75 -1.21
C GLY A 269 -3.80 -10.77 -0.85
N LEU A 270 -4.55 -10.26 -1.83
CA LEU A 270 -5.67 -9.34 -1.58
C LEU A 270 -7.02 -10.03 -1.63
N ALA A 271 -7.08 -11.27 -2.10
CA ALA A 271 -8.32 -12.01 -2.38
C ALA A 271 -9.29 -11.27 -3.31
N LEU A 272 -8.76 -10.72 -4.41
CA LEU A 272 -9.55 -9.97 -5.40
C LEU A 272 -9.43 -10.60 -6.78
N ASP A 273 -10.55 -10.70 -7.49
CA ASP A 273 -10.63 -11.23 -8.86
C ASP A 273 -9.84 -10.38 -9.87
N LYS A 274 -9.91 -9.06 -9.71
CA LYS A 274 -9.22 -8.09 -10.57
C LYS A 274 -8.64 -6.98 -9.71
N TYR A 275 -7.40 -6.59 -10.01
CA TYR A 275 -6.70 -5.54 -9.32
C TYR A 275 -5.79 -4.76 -10.27
N THR A 276 -5.57 -3.49 -9.98
CA THR A 276 -4.60 -2.64 -10.69
C THR A 276 -4.07 -1.58 -9.73
N HIS A 277 -3.23 -0.67 -10.20
CA HIS A 277 -2.89 0.52 -9.44
C HIS A 277 -3.44 1.77 -10.13
N PHE A 278 -4.19 2.57 -9.38
CA PHE A 278 -4.84 3.79 -9.85
C PHE A 278 -4.58 5.00 -8.93
N THR A 279 -4.41 4.77 -7.63
CA THR A 279 -4.44 5.81 -6.60
C THR A 279 -3.14 6.61 -6.41
N SER A 280 -2.11 6.41 -7.23
CA SER A 280 -0.81 7.10 -7.08
C SER A 280 -0.11 7.47 -8.41
N PRO A 281 -0.78 8.19 -9.33
CA PRO A 281 -0.22 8.57 -10.65
C PRO A 281 1.00 9.49 -10.56
N ILE A 282 1.21 10.19 -9.44
CA ILE A 282 2.37 11.06 -9.24
C ILE A 282 3.68 10.28 -9.13
N ARG A 283 3.62 9.05 -8.59
CA ARG A 283 4.79 8.25 -8.23
C ARG A 283 4.87 6.89 -8.94
N ARG A 284 3.84 6.50 -9.68
CA ARG A 284 3.80 5.22 -10.43
C ARG A 284 3.26 5.45 -11.83
N TYR A 285 4.00 4.97 -12.83
CA TYR A 285 3.63 5.12 -14.23
C TYR A 285 2.46 4.21 -14.63
N ALA A 286 2.32 3.04 -14.00
CA ALA A 286 1.17 2.15 -14.19
C ALA A 286 -0.15 2.90 -13.96
N ASP A 287 -0.25 3.66 -12.86
CA ASP A 287 -1.41 4.47 -12.53
C ASP A 287 -1.70 5.53 -13.62
N ILE A 288 -0.69 6.10 -14.28
CA ILE A 288 -0.92 7.04 -15.40
C ILE A 288 -1.57 6.34 -16.60
N ILE A 289 -1.14 5.12 -16.93
CA ILE A 289 -1.75 4.32 -18.00
C ILE A 289 -3.17 3.93 -17.65
N VAL A 290 -3.39 3.49 -16.41
CA VAL A 290 -4.72 3.14 -15.89
C VAL A 290 -5.65 4.36 -15.90
N HIS A 291 -5.16 5.56 -15.55
CA HIS A 291 -5.93 6.80 -15.67
C HIS A 291 -6.38 7.06 -17.11
N ARG A 292 -5.49 6.88 -18.09
CA ARG A 292 -5.83 7.02 -19.51
C ARG A 292 -6.88 6.01 -19.95
N LEU A 293 -6.71 4.74 -19.57
CA LEU A 293 -7.67 3.68 -19.85
C LEU A 293 -9.03 4.00 -19.21
N LEU A 294 -9.07 4.45 -17.96
CA LEU A 294 -10.32 4.79 -17.28
C LEU A 294 -11.03 5.96 -17.96
N LEU A 295 -10.30 7.01 -18.34
CA LEU A 295 -10.88 8.15 -19.06
C LEU A 295 -11.43 7.75 -20.43
N ALA A 296 -10.69 6.91 -21.17
CA ALA A 296 -11.18 6.38 -22.45
C ALA A 296 -12.41 5.47 -22.26
N ALA A 297 -12.44 4.69 -21.19
CA ALA A 297 -13.59 3.85 -20.84
C ALA A 297 -14.84 4.69 -20.55
N THR A 298 -14.71 5.74 -19.74
CA THR A 298 -15.84 6.64 -19.42
C THR A 298 -16.33 7.42 -20.63
N SER A 299 -15.43 7.92 -21.49
CA SER A 299 -15.83 8.68 -22.69
C SER A 299 -16.54 7.80 -23.72
N ARG A 300 -16.15 6.52 -23.84
CA ARG A 300 -16.82 5.58 -24.74
C ARG A 300 -18.27 5.33 -24.36
N GLU A 301 -18.58 5.35 -23.06
CA GLU A 301 -19.95 5.18 -22.56
C GLU A 301 -20.81 6.42 -22.73
N GLU A 302 -20.21 7.61 -22.60
CA GLU A 302 -20.92 8.89 -22.73
C GLU A 302 -21.20 9.24 -24.20
N ASP A 303 -20.22 9.08 -25.11
CA ASP A 303 -20.30 9.62 -26.47
C ASP A 303 -20.44 8.55 -27.58
N GLY A 304 -20.35 7.26 -27.27
CA GLY A 304 -20.39 6.15 -28.24
C GLY A 304 -19.20 6.10 -29.23
N VAL A 305 -18.42 7.18 -29.33
CA VAL A 305 -17.20 7.30 -30.12
C VAL A 305 -16.03 6.89 -29.24
N GLY A 306 -15.56 5.64 -29.41
CA GLY A 306 -14.37 5.17 -28.72
C GLY A 306 -13.14 5.91 -29.24
N ALA A 307 -12.67 6.93 -28.51
CA ALA A 307 -11.35 7.49 -28.73
C ALA A 307 -10.30 6.40 -28.46
N ARG A 308 -9.99 5.61 -29.49
CA ARG A 308 -8.84 4.69 -29.52
C ARG A 308 -7.52 5.44 -29.63
N ASP A 309 -7.57 6.75 -29.90
CA ASP A 309 -6.41 7.55 -30.23
C ASP A 309 -5.46 7.63 -29.02
N GLY A 310 -4.28 7.02 -29.17
CA GLY A 310 -3.23 6.98 -28.15
C GLY A 310 -3.34 5.89 -27.07
N LEU A 311 -4.26 4.91 -27.18
CA LEU A 311 -4.20 3.70 -26.34
C LEU A 311 -3.19 2.69 -26.90
N LEU A 312 -2.43 2.06 -26.00
CA LEU A 312 -1.45 1.05 -26.36
C LEU A 312 -2.14 -0.25 -26.78
N GLY A 313 -1.63 -0.89 -27.83
CA GLY A 313 -2.04 -2.24 -28.20
C GLY A 313 -1.54 -3.28 -27.19
N ASN A 314 -2.09 -4.50 -27.23
CA ASN A 314 -1.75 -5.56 -26.28
C ASN A 314 -0.24 -5.84 -26.17
N LYS A 315 0.46 -5.96 -27.30
CA LYS A 315 1.92 -6.23 -27.32
C LYS A 315 2.73 -5.09 -26.70
N GLU A 316 2.40 -3.85 -27.05
CA GLU A 316 3.06 -2.66 -26.50
C GLU A 316 2.82 -2.55 -24.99
N LEU A 317 1.59 -2.86 -24.56
CA LEU A 317 1.21 -2.87 -23.15
C LEU A 317 1.94 -3.98 -22.37
N GLU A 318 2.12 -5.16 -22.96
CA GLU A 318 2.88 -6.26 -22.38
C GLU A 318 4.36 -5.87 -22.17
N GLU A 319 5.00 -5.29 -23.20
CA GLU A 319 6.37 -4.77 -23.10
C GLU A 319 6.50 -3.68 -22.02
N LEU A 320 5.53 -2.77 -21.97
CA LEU A 320 5.46 -1.75 -20.94
C LEU A 320 5.32 -2.37 -19.53
N CYS A 321 4.47 -3.38 -19.37
CA CYS A 321 4.31 -4.09 -18.10
C CYS A 321 5.63 -4.74 -17.66
N ARG A 322 6.36 -5.37 -18.59
CA ARG A 322 7.68 -5.96 -18.32
C ARG A 322 8.67 -4.89 -17.83
N HIS A 323 8.69 -3.73 -18.47
CA HIS A 323 9.53 -2.59 -18.06
C HIS A 323 9.15 -2.05 -16.68
N ILE A 324 7.86 -1.80 -16.43
CA ILE A 324 7.38 -1.31 -15.12
C ILE A 324 7.72 -2.33 -14.02
N ASN A 325 7.50 -3.62 -14.26
CA ASN A 325 7.86 -4.68 -13.31
C ASN A 325 9.34 -4.68 -12.96
N ASN A 326 10.21 -4.60 -13.97
CA ASN A 326 11.66 -4.56 -13.77
C ASN A 326 12.09 -3.32 -12.95
N ARG A 327 11.55 -2.14 -13.27
CA ARG A 327 11.83 -0.91 -12.53
C ARG A 327 11.29 -0.93 -11.11
N ASN A 328 10.12 -1.53 -10.89
CA ASN A 328 9.55 -1.67 -9.55
C ASN A 328 10.40 -2.57 -8.66
N ARG A 329 10.87 -3.72 -9.19
CA ARG A 329 11.81 -4.59 -8.47
C ARG A 329 13.12 -3.88 -8.14
N ALA A 330 13.68 -3.14 -9.10
CA ALA A 330 14.88 -2.35 -8.87
C ALA A 330 14.68 -1.29 -7.77
N ALA A 331 13.55 -0.57 -7.78
CA ALA A 331 13.23 0.41 -6.76
C ALA A 331 13.08 -0.20 -5.36
N GLN A 332 12.38 -1.33 -5.25
CA GLN A 332 12.24 -2.06 -3.98
C GLN A 332 13.59 -2.57 -3.46
N HIS A 333 14.44 -3.10 -4.34
CA HIS A 333 15.77 -3.57 -3.99
C HIS A 333 16.65 -2.42 -3.46
N VAL A 334 16.69 -1.30 -4.17
CA VAL A 334 17.45 -0.11 -3.78
C VAL A 334 16.93 0.48 -2.47
N GLN A 335 15.60 0.53 -2.27
CA GLN A 335 15.00 0.97 -1.02
C GLN A 335 15.46 0.09 0.16
N LYS A 336 15.39 -1.24 0.00
CA LYS A 336 15.86 -2.19 1.03
C LYS A 336 17.35 -2.04 1.34
N GLN A 337 18.18 -1.90 0.31
CA GLN A 337 19.63 -1.68 0.47
C GLN A 337 19.93 -0.35 1.17
N SER A 338 19.19 0.71 0.82
CA SER A 338 19.34 2.01 1.47
C SER A 338 18.98 1.92 2.95
N THR A 339 17.85 1.31 3.31
CA THR A 339 17.50 1.12 4.72
C THR A 339 18.57 0.31 5.45
N GLY A 340 19.02 -0.81 4.86
CA GLY A 340 20.08 -1.65 5.44
C GLY A 340 21.40 -0.90 5.66
N LEU A 341 21.81 -0.06 4.70
CA LEU A 341 23.01 0.78 4.84
C LEU A 341 22.89 1.72 6.04
N PHE A 342 21.76 2.42 6.17
CA PHE A 342 21.55 3.35 7.27
C PHE A 342 21.45 2.63 8.62
N GLN A 343 20.86 1.42 8.67
CA GLN A 343 20.89 0.57 9.86
C GLN A 343 22.33 0.20 10.24
N CYS A 344 23.16 -0.23 9.28
CA CYS A 344 24.56 -0.51 9.53
C CYS A 344 25.32 0.72 10.03
N MET A 345 25.09 1.89 9.42
CA MET A 345 25.71 3.15 9.84
C MET A 345 25.32 3.51 11.28
N PHE A 346 24.03 3.37 11.63
CA PHE A 346 23.53 3.61 12.99
C PHE A 346 24.24 2.73 14.02
N PHE A 347 24.32 1.42 13.78
CA PHE A 347 24.97 0.49 14.72
C PHE A 347 26.50 0.56 14.70
N SER A 348 27.12 1.09 13.64
CA SER A 348 28.58 1.27 13.57
C SER A 348 29.11 2.38 14.47
N ASP A 349 28.25 3.35 14.84
CA ASP A 349 28.61 4.47 15.71
C ASP A 349 28.77 4.00 17.16
N LYS A 350 30.02 4.00 17.65
CA LYS A 350 30.45 3.51 18.98
C LYS A 350 30.32 4.54 20.10
N SER A 351 29.49 5.55 19.94
CA SER A 351 29.19 6.48 21.04
C SER A 351 28.58 5.72 22.24
N PRO A 352 28.99 6.04 23.49
CA PRO A 352 28.47 5.37 24.69
C PRO A 352 26.95 5.46 24.83
N ALA A 353 26.34 6.55 24.32
CA ALA A 353 24.90 6.77 24.30
C ALA A 353 24.12 5.72 23.47
N ARG A 354 24.78 5.00 22.55
CA ARG A 354 24.17 3.97 21.69
C ARG A 354 24.50 2.55 22.10
N GLU A 355 25.22 2.36 23.20
CA GLU A 355 25.64 1.03 23.67
C GLU A 355 24.45 0.21 24.19
N GLU A 356 23.53 0.83 24.92
CA GLU A 356 22.27 0.20 25.37
C GLU A 356 21.31 -0.13 24.21
N GLN A 357 21.39 0.59 23.10
CA GLN A 357 20.52 0.41 21.92
C GLN A 357 20.96 -0.75 21.00
N ARG A 358 22.08 -1.42 21.30
CA ARG A 358 22.62 -2.54 20.50
C ARG A 358 22.21 -3.93 20.99
N SER A 359 21.61 -4.02 22.16
CA SER A 359 21.07 -5.27 22.69
C SER A 359 19.59 -5.36 22.37
N ALA A 360 19.18 -6.46 21.74
CA ALA A 360 17.78 -6.72 21.43
C ALA A 360 17.47 -8.20 21.58
N ASP A 361 16.25 -8.50 22.01
CA ASP A 361 15.73 -9.85 21.99
C ASP A 361 15.55 -10.32 20.54
N GLY A 362 15.85 -11.59 20.28
CA GLY A 362 15.76 -12.17 18.97
C GLY A 362 15.34 -13.64 19.02
N VAL A 363 14.65 -14.07 17.97
CA VAL A 363 14.16 -15.45 17.83
C VAL A 363 15.04 -16.21 16.85
N ILE A 364 15.65 -17.31 17.29
CA ILE A 364 16.39 -18.21 16.42
C ILE A 364 15.37 -19.03 15.62
N TYR A 365 15.37 -18.88 14.29
CA TYR A 365 14.41 -19.57 13.42
C TYR A 365 15.05 -20.61 12.50
N SER A 366 16.38 -20.61 12.38
CA SER A 366 17.12 -21.62 11.60
C SER A 366 18.50 -21.86 12.21
N ILE A 367 18.87 -23.13 12.36
CA ILE A 367 20.18 -23.57 12.85
C ILE A 367 20.91 -24.25 11.70
N ARG A 368 22.15 -23.82 11.45
CA ARG A 368 23.04 -24.36 10.41
C ARG A 368 24.30 -24.89 11.07
N THR A 369 25.10 -25.66 10.32
CA THR A 369 26.35 -26.25 10.82
C THR A 369 27.38 -25.22 11.29
N ASN A 370 27.34 -24.00 10.74
CA ASN A 370 28.31 -22.94 11.01
C ASN A 370 27.69 -21.66 11.62
N GLY A 371 26.43 -21.71 12.08
CA GLY A 371 25.78 -20.53 12.66
C GLY A 371 24.28 -20.64 12.80
N VAL A 372 23.66 -19.56 13.24
CA VAL A 372 22.22 -19.44 13.44
C VAL A 372 21.67 -18.24 12.68
N LEU A 373 20.42 -18.34 12.24
CA LEU A 373 19.65 -17.21 11.74
C LEU A 373 18.72 -16.72 12.83
N VAL A 374 18.81 -15.42 13.11
CA VAL A 374 18.06 -14.75 14.18
C VAL A 374 17.14 -13.70 13.57
N PHE A 375 15.89 -13.71 13.98
CA PHE A 375 14.94 -12.66 13.68
C PHE A 375 14.92 -11.65 14.82
N VAL A 376 15.23 -10.39 14.50
CA VAL A 376 15.20 -9.27 15.44
C VAL A 376 14.01 -8.39 15.03
N PRO A 377 12.98 -8.24 15.89
CA PRO A 377 11.78 -7.49 15.56
C PRO A 377 11.96 -5.97 15.64
N ARG A 378 13.07 -5.50 16.24
CA ARG A 378 13.39 -4.09 16.49
C ARG A 378 14.34 -3.49 15.46
#